data_AF-A0A1Q3MIJ9-F1
#
_entry.id   AF-A0A1Q3MIJ9-F1
#
_cell.length_a   1.000
_cell.length_b   1.000
_cell.length_c   1.000
_cell.angle_alpha   90.00
_cell.angle_beta   90.00
_cell.angle_gamma   90.00
#
_symmetry.space_group_name_H-M   'P 1'
#
loop_
_entity.id
_entity.type
_entity.pdbx_description
1 polymer ?
#
loop_
_entity_poly.entity_id
_entity_poly.type
_entity_poly.pdbx_seq_one_letter_code
_entity_poly.pdbx_strand_id
1 'polypeptide(L)'
;MILYTLIALTQSDSASVVRRFEQFMANAKTLSVSVSVSLGGTPVGNAKLQMEKPDKLSVSVVGVGVSSSFAANEKGGLELEKTSQSYDTYPAMSKFYAPPSRMSSVIHESVPRFLLDGNFKNFFPGGANISVKSKQPVGGAVADLLESSGQMQGAKYSMKVWVDTSGKVLKSYSRVESMEGVRQTEYALTNYVVNKPIPAQTFTTKIPLGYSPYALEAANTAIESGQSFPLGNYASASGGSKSLRTLLNGKNGLVLFVDPEFHSNPAVLKSVQALIGKVPNSRLVVISTAKDAAAARNLGGADALYDPKGSELAKINLAGAPMLYLLDKHGKVVLAFLGFDGKWEGMDEAIAKLSS
;
A
#
# COMPACT_ATOMS: atom_id res chain seq x y z
N MET A 1 45.50 -38.39 -29.60
CA MET A 1 44.08 -38.02 -29.66
C MET A 1 43.50 -38.12 -28.25
N ILE A 2 43.75 -37.09 -27.41
CA ILE A 2 43.26 -37.05 -26.03
C ILE A 2 42.08 -36.09 -26.02
N LEU A 3 40.96 -36.63 -25.55
CA LEU A 3 39.64 -36.05 -25.40
C LEU A 3 39.71 -34.78 -24.52
N TYR A 4 39.77 -33.61 -25.14
CA TYR A 4 39.36 -32.37 -24.46
C TYR A 4 37.83 -32.37 -24.44
N THR A 5 37.26 -33.00 -23.42
CA THR A 5 35.85 -32.80 -23.08
C THR A 5 35.71 -31.34 -22.68
N LEU A 6 35.29 -30.51 -23.64
CA LEU A 6 34.81 -29.15 -23.44
C LEU A 6 33.73 -29.20 -22.35
N ILE A 7 34.09 -28.88 -21.10
CA ILE A 7 33.13 -28.44 -20.10
C ILE A 7 32.74 -27.04 -20.55
N ALA A 8 31.81 -26.96 -21.50
CA ALA A 8 31.04 -25.75 -21.71
C ALA A 8 30.14 -25.57 -20.49
N LEU A 9 30.70 -25.00 -19.42
CA LEU A 9 29.94 -24.33 -18.38
C LEU A 9 29.18 -23.21 -19.09
N THR A 10 27.99 -23.53 -19.59
CA THR A 10 27.03 -22.52 -20.04
C THR A 10 26.78 -21.61 -18.84
N GLN A 11 27.44 -20.45 -18.81
CA GLN A 11 27.11 -19.40 -17.86
C GLN A 11 25.65 -19.05 -18.13
N SER A 12 24.77 -19.37 -17.17
CA SER A 12 23.40 -18.89 -17.20
C SER A 12 23.46 -17.37 -17.30
N ASP A 13 22.81 -16.77 -18.30
CA ASP A 13 22.63 -15.32 -18.29
C ASP A 13 21.66 -14.92 -17.16
N SER A 14 21.72 -13.68 -16.70
CA SER A 14 20.83 -13.21 -15.61
C SER A 14 19.36 -13.31 -15.98
N ALA A 15 19.03 -13.12 -17.26
CA ALA A 15 17.67 -13.27 -17.78
C ALA A 15 17.10 -14.68 -17.54
N SER A 16 17.89 -15.73 -17.75
CA SER A 16 17.48 -17.12 -17.55
C SER A 16 17.20 -17.43 -16.08
N VAL A 17 18.06 -16.98 -15.17
CA VAL A 17 17.89 -17.22 -13.72
C VAL A 17 16.67 -16.47 -13.19
N VAL A 18 16.49 -15.21 -13.58
CA VAL A 18 15.32 -14.39 -13.25
C VAL A 18 14.04 -15.06 -13.76
N ARG A 19 14.03 -15.51 -15.03
CA ARG A 19 12.87 -16.19 -15.62
C ARG A 19 12.50 -17.48 -14.88
N ARG A 20 13.48 -18.28 -14.43
CA ARG A 20 13.19 -19.50 -13.65
C ARG A 20 12.48 -19.17 -12.34
N PHE A 21 12.93 -18.14 -11.62
CA PHE A 21 12.26 -17.68 -10.40
C PHE A 21 10.84 -17.21 -10.69
N GLU A 22 10.66 -16.35 -11.70
CA GLU A 22 9.33 -15.84 -12.07
C GLU A 22 8.39 -16.96 -12.51
N GLN A 23 8.87 -17.96 -13.25
CA GLN A 23 8.08 -19.15 -13.62
C GLN A 23 7.71 -20.00 -12.41
N PHE A 24 8.65 -20.23 -11.49
CA PHE A 24 8.38 -20.91 -10.22
C PHE A 24 7.26 -20.20 -9.45
N MET A 25 7.39 -18.89 -9.29
CA MET A 25 6.41 -18.08 -8.56
C MET A 25 5.07 -18.00 -9.30
N ALA A 26 5.05 -17.92 -10.63
CA ALA A 26 3.82 -17.92 -11.42
C ALA A 26 3.03 -19.23 -11.24
N ASN A 27 3.73 -20.37 -11.24
CA ASN A 27 3.14 -21.71 -11.13
C ASN A 27 2.71 -22.09 -9.70
N ALA A 28 3.21 -21.40 -8.68
CA ALA A 28 2.79 -21.59 -7.30
C ALA A 28 1.41 -20.94 -7.05
N LYS A 29 0.38 -21.76 -6.84
CA LYS A 29 -0.94 -21.33 -6.34
C LYS A 29 -0.94 -21.19 -4.82
N THR A 30 -0.24 -22.11 -4.16
CA THR A 30 0.08 -22.03 -2.73
C THR A 30 1.58 -22.21 -2.53
N LEU A 31 2.13 -21.55 -1.52
CA LEU A 31 3.53 -21.66 -1.13
C LEU A 31 3.64 -21.58 0.39
N SER A 32 4.40 -22.50 0.98
CA SER A 32 4.85 -22.44 2.37
C SER A 32 6.38 -22.56 2.38
N VAL A 33 7.05 -21.69 3.12
CA VAL A 33 8.52 -21.64 3.22
C VAL A 33 8.94 -21.24 4.64
N SER A 34 10.01 -21.87 5.13
CA SER A 34 10.69 -21.48 6.36
C SER A 34 11.75 -20.44 6.03
N VAL A 35 11.80 -19.36 6.80
CA VAL A 35 12.71 -18.23 6.59
C VAL A 35 13.47 -17.96 7.89
N SER A 36 14.78 -18.16 7.91
CA SER A 36 15.63 -17.64 8.98
C SER A 36 16.06 -16.23 8.61
N VAL A 37 15.90 -15.27 9.52
CA VAL A 37 16.21 -13.85 9.29
C VAL A 37 17.33 -13.38 10.22
N SER A 38 18.28 -12.62 9.66
CA SER A 38 19.33 -11.93 10.43
C SER A 38 19.39 -10.47 10.04
N LEU A 39 19.54 -9.59 11.04
CA LEU A 39 19.67 -8.14 10.88
C LEU A 39 21.02 -7.69 11.40
N GLY A 40 21.80 -6.98 10.57
CA GLY A 40 23.16 -6.56 10.95
C GLY A 40 24.12 -7.72 11.25
N GLY A 41 23.81 -8.93 10.76
CA GLY A 41 24.55 -10.16 11.07
C GLY A 41 24.07 -10.90 12.34
N THR A 42 23.13 -10.33 13.09
CA THR A 42 22.54 -10.95 14.28
C THR A 42 21.28 -11.71 13.90
N PRO A 43 21.16 -13.02 14.20
CA PRO A 43 19.91 -13.76 14.01
C PRO A 43 18.78 -13.16 14.86
N VAL A 44 17.66 -12.81 14.24
CA VAL A 44 16.52 -12.20 14.94
C VAL A 44 15.33 -13.15 15.09
N GLY A 45 15.24 -14.18 14.25
CA GLY A 45 14.20 -15.19 14.39
C GLY A 45 14.05 -16.12 13.19
N ASN A 46 13.12 -17.04 13.33
CA ASN A 46 12.64 -17.91 12.27
C ASN A 46 11.18 -17.59 11.99
N ALA A 47 10.88 -17.37 10.72
CA ALA A 47 9.54 -17.16 10.23
C ALA A 47 9.05 -18.37 9.43
N LYS A 48 7.74 -18.60 9.47
CA LYS A 48 7.03 -19.45 8.52
C LYS A 48 6.14 -18.54 7.68
N LEU A 49 6.45 -18.46 6.39
CA LEU A 49 5.67 -17.72 5.41
C LEU A 49 4.76 -18.69 4.66
N GLN A 50 3.48 -18.38 4.58
CA GLN A 50 2.47 -19.15 3.88
C GLN A 50 1.62 -18.21 3.01
N MET A 51 1.41 -18.55 1.76
CA MET A 51 0.60 -17.77 0.83
C MET A 51 -0.30 -18.65 -0.02
N GLU A 52 -1.49 -18.14 -0.33
CA GLU A 52 -2.45 -18.72 -1.27
C GLU A 52 -2.98 -17.61 -2.18
N LYS A 53 -2.81 -17.78 -3.50
CA LYS A 53 -3.22 -16.78 -4.49
C LYS A 53 -4.75 -16.68 -4.57
N PRO A 54 -5.30 -15.46 -4.76
CA PRO A 54 -4.58 -14.23 -5.10
C PRO A 54 -4.10 -13.37 -3.92
N ASP A 55 -4.61 -13.58 -2.70
CA ASP A 55 -4.61 -12.53 -1.67
C ASP A 55 -4.43 -13.01 -0.21
N LYS A 56 -4.23 -14.31 0.04
CA LYS A 56 -4.10 -14.84 1.41
C LYS A 56 -2.65 -14.98 1.84
N LEU A 57 -2.27 -14.29 2.90
CA LEU A 57 -0.90 -14.28 3.43
C LEU A 57 -0.91 -14.64 4.91
N SER A 58 0.05 -15.43 5.35
CA SER A 58 0.29 -15.70 6.76
C SER A 58 1.79 -15.76 7.03
N VAL A 59 2.22 -15.10 8.10
CA VAL A 59 3.60 -15.03 8.55
C VAL A 59 3.58 -15.28 10.05
N SER A 60 4.35 -16.25 10.52
CA SER A 60 4.53 -16.49 11.95
C SER A 60 6.01 -16.44 12.28
N VAL A 61 6.42 -15.55 13.17
CA VAL A 61 7.82 -15.32 13.55
C VAL A 61 8.02 -15.72 15.01
N VAL A 62 9.09 -16.48 15.26
CA VAL A 62 9.56 -16.83 16.61
C VAL A 62 11.05 -16.56 16.71
N GLY A 63 11.46 -15.78 17.70
CA GLY A 63 12.84 -15.37 17.92
C GLY A 63 13.09 -14.92 19.37
N VAL A 64 14.27 -14.36 19.63
CA VAL A 64 14.61 -13.86 20.97
C VAL A 64 13.78 -12.61 21.26
N GLY A 65 12.89 -12.71 22.25
CA GLY A 65 12.00 -11.61 22.66
C GLY A 65 10.90 -11.27 21.66
N VAL A 66 10.70 -12.09 20.63
CA VAL A 66 9.67 -11.86 19.60
C VAL A 66 8.90 -13.16 19.35
N SER A 67 7.58 -13.09 19.51
CA SER A 67 6.67 -14.16 19.13
C SER A 67 5.42 -13.53 18.53
N SER A 68 5.41 -13.37 17.21
CA SER A 68 4.37 -12.58 16.54
C SER A 68 3.86 -13.30 15.29
N SER A 69 2.65 -12.98 14.86
CA SER A 69 2.09 -13.50 13.62
C SER A 69 1.25 -12.46 12.91
N PHE A 70 1.28 -12.49 11.59
CA PHE A 70 0.44 -11.69 10.72
C PHE A 70 -0.35 -12.62 9.80
N ALA A 71 -1.65 -12.39 9.68
CA ALA A 71 -2.52 -13.09 8.73
C ALA A 71 -3.34 -12.05 7.95
N ALA A 72 -3.51 -12.26 6.66
CA ALA A 72 -4.29 -11.40 5.79
C ALA A 72 -5.11 -12.20 4.77
N ASN A 73 -6.26 -11.64 4.43
CA ASN A 73 -7.22 -12.17 3.46
C ASN A 73 -8.06 -11.00 2.87
N GLU A 74 -9.11 -11.33 2.12
CA GLU A 74 -10.00 -10.37 1.46
C GLU A 74 -10.73 -9.40 2.43
N LYS A 75 -10.76 -9.72 3.73
CA LYS A 75 -11.43 -8.92 4.77
C LYS A 75 -10.49 -7.96 5.50
N GLY A 76 -9.18 -8.12 5.37
CA GLY A 76 -8.21 -7.33 6.14
C GLY A 76 -6.96 -8.10 6.53
N GLY A 77 -6.13 -7.44 7.34
CA GLY A 77 -5.00 -8.02 8.02
C GLY A 77 -5.19 -8.02 9.54
N LEU A 78 -4.64 -9.02 10.21
CA LEU A 78 -4.54 -9.10 11.65
C LEU A 78 -3.11 -9.46 12.00
N GLU A 79 -2.49 -8.64 12.82
CA GLU A 79 -1.22 -8.92 13.46
C GLU A 79 -1.44 -9.22 14.94
N LEU A 80 -0.69 -10.17 15.47
CA LEU A 80 -0.71 -10.57 16.87
C LEU A 80 0.71 -10.57 17.41
N GLU A 81 0.92 -9.88 18.52
CA GLU A 81 2.09 -10.04 19.38
C GLU A 81 1.67 -10.95 20.55
N LYS A 82 2.26 -12.15 20.62
CA LYS A 82 1.78 -13.21 21.50
C LYS A 82 2.30 -13.08 22.93
N THR A 83 3.38 -12.34 23.15
CA THR A 83 4.01 -12.16 24.46
C THR A 83 3.24 -11.14 25.31
N SER A 84 2.91 -9.97 24.78
CA SER A 84 2.06 -8.95 25.38
C SER A 84 0.56 -9.19 25.16
N GLN A 85 0.20 -10.20 24.37
CA GLN A 85 -1.18 -10.47 23.97
C GLN A 85 -1.83 -9.23 23.34
N SER A 86 -1.10 -8.53 22.48
CA SER A 86 -1.61 -7.36 21.77
C SER A 86 -1.90 -7.69 20.31
N TYR A 87 -2.85 -6.98 19.71
CA TYR A 87 -3.19 -7.14 18.30
C TYR A 87 -3.25 -5.82 17.56
N ASP A 88 -3.06 -5.90 16.26
CA ASP A 88 -3.28 -4.78 15.35
C ASP A 88 -4.08 -5.21 14.12
N THR A 89 -4.99 -4.37 13.66
CA THR A 89 -5.85 -4.63 12.48
C THR A 89 -5.45 -3.74 11.32
N TYR A 90 -5.60 -4.28 10.11
CA TYR A 90 -5.30 -3.59 8.87
C TYR A 90 -6.48 -3.73 7.91
N PRO A 91 -6.75 -2.70 7.07
CA PRO A 91 -7.81 -2.77 6.08
C PRO A 91 -7.54 -3.86 5.04
N ALA A 92 -8.56 -4.23 4.26
CA ALA A 92 -8.43 -5.15 3.15
C ALA A 92 -7.33 -4.70 2.18
N MET A 93 -6.42 -5.61 1.84
CA MET A 93 -5.29 -5.32 0.95
C MET A 93 -5.52 -5.97 -0.40
N SER A 94 -5.27 -5.23 -1.48
CA SER A 94 -5.51 -5.70 -2.85
C SER A 94 -4.39 -6.59 -3.41
N LYS A 95 -3.37 -6.91 -2.61
CA LYS A 95 -2.18 -7.69 -3.02
C LYS A 95 -1.50 -8.31 -1.80
N PHE A 96 -0.63 -9.31 -2.04
CA PHE A 96 0.27 -9.82 -1.01
C PHE A 96 1.16 -8.71 -0.46
N TYR A 97 0.88 -8.29 0.76
CA TYR A 97 1.58 -7.21 1.41
C TYR A 97 1.56 -7.46 2.92
N ALA A 98 2.71 -7.30 3.55
CA ALA A 98 2.84 -7.19 4.99
C ALA A 98 3.18 -5.72 5.29
N PRO A 99 2.25 -4.93 5.84
CA PRO A 99 2.52 -3.54 6.19
C PRO A 99 3.68 -3.46 7.19
N PRO A 100 4.39 -2.31 7.25
CA PRO A 100 5.27 -2.02 8.38
C PRO A 100 4.47 -2.18 9.66
N SER A 101 4.92 -3.12 10.50
CA SER A 101 4.23 -3.42 11.73
C SER A 101 4.39 -2.26 12.71
N ARG A 102 3.30 -1.89 13.38
CA ARG A 102 3.30 -0.94 14.50
C ARG A 102 3.76 -1.58 15.80
N MET A 103 3.67 -2.91 15.91
CA MET A 103 3.99 -3.66 17.13
C MET A 103 5.43 -4.16 17.18
N SER A 104 5.96 -4.61 16.05
CA SER A 104 7.28 -5.25 15.94
C SER A 104 7.85 -5.09 14.55
N SER A 105 8.97 -4.36 14.43
CA SER A 105 9.70 -4.24 13.17
C SER A 105 10.06 -5.61 12.58
N VAL A 106 10.23 -6.64 13.40
CA VAL A 106 10.67 -7.97 12.99
C VAL A 106 9.69 -8.65 12.05
N ILE A 107 8.36 -8.46 12.17
CA ILE A 107 7.42 -9.07 11.21
C ILE A 107 7.68 -8.53 9.81
N HIS A 108 7.74 -7.22 9.66
CA HIS A 108 7.98 -6.58 8.36
C HIS A 108 9.34 -7.01 7.78
N GLU A 109 10.37 -7.05 8.62
CA GLU A 109 11.70 -7.50 8.23
C GLU A 109 11.78 -9.00 7.94
N SER A 110 10.84 -9.83 8.41
CA SER A 110 10.87 -11.28 8.23
C SER A 110 10.22 -11.77 6.94
N VAL A 111 9.64 -10.86 6.13
CA VAL A 111 8.96 -11.20 4.88
C VAL A 111 9.82 -10.83 3.67
N PRO A 112 10.42 -11.82 2.97
CA PRO A 112 11.20 -11.54 1.77
C PRO A 112 10.28 -11.04 0.65
N ARG A 113 10.28 -9.72 0.39
CA ARG A 113 9.31 -9.07 -0.53
C ARG A 113 9.31 -9.66 -1.95
N PHE A 114 10.43 -10.17 -2.44
CA PHE A 114 10.50 -10.85 -3.75
C PHE A 114 9.55 -12.05 -3.84
N LEU A 115 9.27 -12.75 -2.73
CA LEU A 115 8.28 -13.85 -2.71
C LEU A 115 6.84 -13.34 -2.78
N LEU A 116 6.56 -12.14 -2.28
CA LEU A 116 5.23 -11.54 -2.37
C LEU A 116 4.94 -11.03 -3.79
N ASP A 117 5.94 -10.38 -4.39
CA ASP A 117 5.81 -9.77 -5.71
C ASP A 117 5.95 -10.79 -6.84
N GLY A 118 6.55 -11.96 -6.56
CA GLY A 118 6.79 -13.02 -7.54
C GLY A 118 7.78 -12.65 -8.65
N ASN A 119 8.55 -11.58 -8.45
CA ASN A 119 9.56 -11.09 -9.38
C ASN A 119 10.66 -10.34 -8.61
N PHE A 120 11.81 -10.11 -9.25
CA PHE A 120 12.91 -9.38 -8.63
C PHE A 120 12.89 -7.86 -8.88
N LYS A 121 11.92 -7.34 -9.65
CA LYS A 121 11.85 -5.93 -10.04
C LYS A 121 11.68 -4.99 -8.84
N ASN A 122 11.05 -5.45 -7.77
CA ASN A 122 10.87 -4.69 -6.53
C ASN A 122 11.94 -5.01 -5.48
N PHE A 123 12.72 -6.08 -5.68
CA PHE A 123 13.84 -6.40 -4.81
C PHE A 123 15.07 -5.60 -5.20
N PHE A 124 15.40 -5.56 -6.50
CA PHE A 124 16.46 -4.70 -7.01
C PHE A 124 15.89 -3.31 -7.38
N PRO A 125 16.52 -2.19 -6.95
CA PRO A 125 16.05 -0.84 -7.29
C PRO A 125 15.88 -0.64 -8.80
N GLY A 126 14.86 0.12 -9.21
CA GLY A 126 14.43 0.23 -10.61
C GLY A 126 15.57 0.61 -11.58
N GLY A 127 15.95 -0.31 -12.45
CA GLY A 127 17.03 -0.14 -13.44
C GLY A 127 18.38 -0.73 -13.02
N ALA A 128 18.47 -1.38 -11.87
CA ALA A 128 19.67 -2.04 -11.39
C ALA A 128 20.15 -3.13 -12.37
N ASN A 129 21.42 -3.06 -12.77
CA ASN A 129 22.04 -4.14 -13.55
C ASN A 129 22.20 -5.38 -12.64
N ILE A 130 21.59 -6.49 -13.05
CA ILE A 130 21.70 -7.79 -12.38
C ILE A 130 22.73 -8.63 -13.13
N SER A 131 23.76 -9.07 -12.43
CA SER A 131 24.79 -9.95 -12.99
C SER A 131 24.73 -11.34 -12.36
N VAL A 132 24.91 -12.38 -13.18
CA VAL A 132 25.18 -13.74 -12.69
C VAL A 132 26.68 -13.85 -12.51
N LYS A 133 27.12 -14.20 -11.29
CA LYS A 133 28.56 -14.32 -11.00
C LYS A 133 29.04 -15.75 -11.11
N SER A 134 28.46 -16.64 -10.32
CA SER A 134 28.95 -18.01 -10.13
C SER A 134 27.85 -18.92 -9.61
N LYS A 135 28.00 -20.22 -9.83
CA LYS A 135 27.24 -21.23 -9.10
C LYS A 135 27.89 -21.50 -7.75
N GLN A 136 27.11 -21.52 -6.68
CA GLN A 136 27.59 -21.73 -5.31
C GLN A 136 26.75 -22.77 -4.58
N PRO A 137 27.35 -23.63 -3.73
CA PRO A 137 26.60 -24.52 -2.87
C PRO A 137 25.92 -23.72 -1.74
N VAL A 138 24.61 -23.86 -1.59
CA VAL A 138 23.80 -23.24 -0.54
C VAL A 138 22.77 -24.26 -0.06
N GLY A 139 22.77 -24.56 1.24
CA GLY A 139 21.75 -25.44 1.84
C GLY A 139 21.67 -26.85 1.21
N GLY A 140 22.79 -27.39 0.76
CA GLY A 140 22.86 -28.71 0.10
C GLY A 140 22.50 -28.73 -1.39
N ALA A 141 22.14 -27.59 -1.98
CA ALA A 141 21.87 -27.45 -3.41
C ALA A 141 22.88 -26.52 -4.09
N VAL A 142 23.01 -26.62 -5.41
CA VAL A 142 23.79 -25.68 -6.22
C VAL A 142 22.87 -24.57 -6.72
N ALA A 143 23.21 -23.33 -6.44
CA ALA A 143 22.42 -22.15 -6.82
C ALA A 143 23.24 -21.16 -7.65
N ASP A 144 22.59 -20.52 -8.63
CA ASP A 144 23.15 -19.38 -9.35
C ASP A 144 23.07 -18.13 -8.45
N LEU A 145 24.21 -17.45 -8.28
CA LEU A 145 24.30 -16.18 -7.56
C LEU A 145 24.00 -15.00 -8.49
N LEU A 146 22.90 -14.31 -8.21
CA LEU A 146 22.56 -13.00 -8.75
C LEU A 146 23.06 -11.91 -7.83
N GLU A 147 23.81 -10.96 -8.37
CA GLU A 147 24.26 -9.78 -7.63
C GLU A 147 23.87 -8.49 -8.34
N SER A 148 23.52 -7.49 -7.53
CA SER A 148 23.41 -6.11 -7.96
C SER A 148 23.94 -5.17 -6.89
N SER A 149 24.64 -4.13 -7.30
CA SER A 149 25.10 -3.08 -6.41
C SER A 149 25.08 -1.76 -7.16
N GLY A 150 24.92 -0.66 -6.43
CA GLY A 150 24.82 0.65 -7.04
C GLY A 150 24.53 1.76 -6.05
N GLN A 151 24.05 2.87 -6.58
CA GLN A 151 23.63 4.03 -5.80
C GLN A 151 22.16 4.33 -6.10
N MET A 152 21.42 4.70 -5.07
CA MET A 152 20.10 5.31 -5.11
C MET A 152 20.17 6.67 -4.43
N GLN A 153 19.12 7.50 -4.53
CA GLN A 153 19.12 8.84 -3.94
C GLN A 153 19.49 8.79 -2.45
N GLY A 154 20.69 9.27 -2.11
CA GLY A 154 21.20 9.31 -0.74
C GLY A 154 21.70 7.98 -0.14
N ALA A 155 21.80 6.89 -0.91
CA ALA A 155 22.28 5.61 -0.39
C ALA A 155 23.04 4.73 -1.40
N LYS A 156 23.97 3.92 -0.91
CA LYS A 156 24.59 2.81 -1.66
C LYS A 156 23.87 1.52 -1.32
N TYR A 157 23.71 0.63 -2.29
CA TYR A 157 23.11 -0.68 -2.04
C TYR A 157 23.98 -1.81 -2.60
N SER A 158 23.88 -2.97 -1.96
CA SER A 158 24.42 -4.25 -2.41
C SER A 158 23.41 -5.35 -2.09
N MET A 159 23.01 -6.10 -3.11
CA MET A 159 22.00 -7.14 -3.02
C MET A 159 22.49 -8.41 -3.68
N LYS A 160 22.23 -9.55 -3.04
CA LYS A 160 22.59 -10.87 -3.53
C LYS A 160 21.43 -11.83 -3.36
N VAL A 161 21.21 -12.69 -4.34
CA VAL A 161 20.17 -13.73 -4.31
C VAL A 161 20.74 -15.01 -4.89
N TRP A 162 20.51 -16.14 -4.21
CA TRP A 162 20.90 -17.46 -4.66
C TRP A 162 19.67 -18.22 -5.11
N VAL A 163 19.58 -18.52 -6.41
CA VAL A 163 18.43 -19.19 -7.03
C VAL A 163 18.84 -20.58 -7.51
N ASP A 164 18.13 -21.61 -7.06
CA ASP A 164 18.41 -22.99 -7.49
C ASP A 164 17.96 -23.26 -8.93
N THR A 165 18.21 -24.48 -9.40
CA THR A 165 17.81 -24.92 -10.75
C THR A 165 16.29 -25.00 -10.95
N SER A 166 15.52 -25.11 -9.86
CA SER A 166 14.05 -25.15 -9.87
C SER A 166 13.42 -23.75 -9.79
N GLY A 167 14.22 -22.69 -9.67
CA GLY A 167 13.75 -21.31 -9.50
C GLY A 167 13.47 -20.93 -8.04
N LYS A 168 13.79 -21.76 -7.05
CA LYS A 168 13.61 -21.41 -5.63
C LYS A 168 14.76 -20.54 -5.15
N VAL A 169 14.45 -19.50 -4.38
CA VAL A 169 15.47 -18.70 -3.70
C VAL A 169 15.90 -19.43 -2.43
N LEU A 170 17.18 -19.73 -2.27
CA LEU A 170 17.70 -20.43 -1.09
C LEU A 170 18.27 -19.46 -0.05
N LYS A 171 18.80 -18.35 -0.53
CA LYS A 171 19.41 -17.31 0.31
C LYS A 171 19.23 -15.96 -0.36
N SER A 172 19.11 -14.91 0.43
CA SER A 172 19.26 -13.55 -0.06
C SER A 172 19.91 -12.65 0.98
N TYR A 173 20.55 -11.59 0.50
CA TYR A 173 21.27 -10.62 1.29
C TYR A 173 20.99 -9.23 0.71
N SER A 174 20.71 -8.26 1.56
CA SER A 174 20.64 -6.86 1.21
C SER A 174 21.45 -6.04 2.21
N ARG A 175 22.17 -5.05 1.69
CA ARG A 175 22.85 -4.03 2.47
C ARG A 175 22.58 -2.69 1.83
N VAL A 176 22.09 -1.74 2.61
CA VAL A 176 21.84 -0.35 2.22
C VAL A 176 22.62 0.54 3.19
N GLU A 177 23.42 1.43 2.65
CA GLU A 177 24.26 2.37 3.39
C GLU A 177 23.83 3.79 3.02
N SER A 178 23.26 4.52 3.97
CA SER A 178 22.76 5.89 3.81
C SER A 178 23.33 6.81 4.90
N MET A 179 22.94 8.08 4.91
CA MET A 179 23.28 9.01 6.00
C MET A 179 22.71 8.58 7.36
N GLU A 180 21.64 7.78 7.38
CA GLU A 180 21.01 7.25 8.59
C GLU A 180 21.72 6.01 9.14
N GLY A 181 22.70 5.46 8.39
CA GLY A 181 23.51 4.33 8.80
C GLY A 181 23.45 3.17 7.82
N VAL A 182 23.79 1.97 8.32
CA VAL A 182 23.84 0.73 7.54
C VAL A 182 22.71 -0.18 7.96
N ARG A 183 21.83 -0.50 7.02
CA ARG A 183 20.82 -1.55 7.16
C ARG A 183 21.27 -2.78 6.40
N GLN A 184 21.37 -3.91 7.08
CA GLN A 184 21.72 -5.20 6.48
C GLN A 184 20.69 -6.24 6.89
N THR A 185 20.16 -6.97 5.90
CA THR A 185 19.19 -8.04 6.10
C THR A 185 19.65 -9.28 5.34
N GLU A 186 19.61 -10.44 5.99
CA GLU A 186 19.92 -11.73 5.39
C GLU A 186 18.77 -12.70 5.64
N TYR A 187 18.40 -13.44 4.59
CA TYR A 187 17.40 -14.51 4.65
C TYR A 187 18.02 -15.83 4.20
N ALA A 188 17.76 -16.89 4.96
CA ALA A 188 17.94 -18.27 4.51
C ALA A 188 16.56 -18.94 4.39
N LEU A 189 16.27 -19.53 3.23
CA LEU A 189 14.95 -20.04 2.89
C LEU A 189 15.02 -21.55 2.68
N THR A 190 14.18 -22.29 3.39
CA THR A 190 14.17 -23.76 3.40
C THR A 190 12.74 -24.31 3.41
N ASN A 191 12.60 -25.64 3.29
CA ASN A 191 11.33 -26.35 3.45
C ASN A 191 10.20 -25.84 2.55
N TYR A 192 10.52 -25.56 1.29
CA TYR A 192 9.53 -25.17 0.29
C TYR A 192 8.47 -26.26 0.09
N VAL A 193 7.21 -25.92 0.37
CA VAL A 193 6.02 -26.73 0.05
C VAL A 193 5.16 -25.93 -0.91
N VAL A 194 4.93 -26.45 -2.10
CA VAL A 194 4.26 -25.73 -3.21
C VAL A 194 3.05 -26.52 -3.67
N ASN A 195 1.95 -25.82 -4.00
CA ASN A 195 0.72 -26.40 -4.52
C ASN A 195 0.12 -27.50 -3.63
N LYS A 196 0.30 -27.36 -2.31
CA LYS A 196 -0.40 -28.14 -1.29
C LYS A 196 -1.47 -27.28 -0.62
N PRO A 197 -2.66 -27.82 -0.32
CA PRO A 197 -3.70 -27.09 0.40
C PRO A 197 -3.16 -26.55 1.72
N ILE A 198 -3.46 -25.28 2.01
CA ILE A 198 -3.16 -24.66 3.30
C ILE A 198 -4.49 -24.59 4.07
N PRO A 199 -4.54 -25.05 5.34
CA PRO A 199 -5.77 -24.99 6.11
C PRO A 199 -6.26 -23.55 6.25
N ALA A 200 -7.55 -23.31 6.00
CA ALA A 200 -8.14 -21.96 5.97
C ALA A 200 -7.92 -21.16 7.26
N GLN A 201 -7.86 -21.84 8.41
CA GLN A 201 -7.55 -21.22 9.70
C GLN A 201 -6.18 -20.53 9.77
N THR A 202 -5.26 -20.87 8.86
CA THR A 202 -3.93 -20.22 8.76
C THR A 202 -4.04 -18.74 8.39
N PHE A 203 -5.10 -18.37 7.68
CA PHE A 203 -5.36 -17.02 7.16
C PHE A 203 -6.48 -16.32 7.91
N THR A 204 -6.85 -16.79 9.11
CA THR A 204 -7.90 -16.18 9.90
C THR A 204 -7.48 -14.82 10.43
N THR A 205 -8.38 -13.85 10.33
CA THR A 205 -8.24 -12.50 10.90
C THR A 205 -9.10 -12.33 12.15
N LYS A 206 -9.47 -13.44 12.80
CA LYS A 206 -10.22 -13.42 14.06
C LYS A 206 -9.29 -13.15 15.24
N ILE A 207 -9.60 -12.11 16.01
CA ILE A 207 -8.89 -11.77 17.25
C ILE A 207 -9.09 -12.90 18.28
N PRO A 208 -8.01 -13.48 18.85
CA PRO A 208 -8.14 -14.48 19.90
C PRO A 208 -8.66 -13.87 21.22
N LEU A 209 -9.30 -14.69 22.04
CA LEU A 209 -9.72 -14.27 23.38
C LEU A 209 -8.50 -13.88 24.23
N GLY A 210 -8.65 -12.82 25.03
CA GLY A 210 -7.61 -12.31 25.92
C GLY A 210 -6.63 -11.31 25.27
N TYR A 211 -6.74 -11.06 23.97
CA TYR A 211 -5.90 -10.08 23.30
C TYR A 211 -6.48 -8.66 23.40
N SER A 212 -5.60 -7.67 23.57
CA SER A 212 -5.96 -6.25 23.65
C SER A 212 -5.46 -5.48 22.42
N PRO A 213 -6.17 -4.44 21.95
CA PRO A 213 -5.68 -3.66 20.82
C PRO A 213 -4.36 -2.98 21.20
N TYR A 214 -3.35 -3.06 20.34
CA TYR A 214 -2.06 -2.41 20.53
C TYR A 214 -2.17 -0.89 20.41
N ALA A 215 -2.91 -0.44 19.40
CA ALA A 215 -3.23 0.95 19.17
C ALA A 215 -4.72 1.06 18.90
N LEU A 216 -5.27 2.26 19.13
CA LEU A 216 -6.57 2.60 18.59
C LEU A 216 -6.53 2.44 17.07
N GLU A 217 -7.63 1.96 16.48
CA GLU A 217 -7.76 1.95 15.02
C GLU A 217 -7.40 3.34 14.51
N ALA A 218 -6.50 3.39 13.51
CA ALA A 218 -6.22 4.65 12.86
C ALA A 218 -7.57 5.17 12.39
N ALA A 219 -8.01 6.33 12.92
CA ALA A 219 -9.22 6.94 12.43
C ALA A 219 -9.10 6.97 10.91
N ASN A 220 -10.13 6.52 10.18
CA ASN A 220 -10.22 6.88 8.79
C ASN A 220 -9.96 8.40 8.77
N THR A 221 -8.96 8.84 8.02
CA THR A 221 -8.68 10.26 7.86
C THR A 221 -9.46 10.75 6.64
N ALA A 222 -9.84 12.02 6.65
CA ALA A 222 -10.41 12.63 5.45
C ALA A 222 -9.42 12.54 4.29
N ILE A 223 -9.93 12.52 3.07
CA ILE A 223 -9.09 12.50 1.86
C ILE A 223 -8.11 13.67 1.88
N GLU A 224 -6.83 13.41 1.62
CA GLU A 224 -5.77 14.40 1.66
C GLU A 224 -5.31 14.83 0.27
N SER A 225 -4.59 15.96 0.21
CA SER A 225 -3.91 16.42 -1.00
C SER A 225 -3.02 15.32 -1.58
N GLY A 226 -3.15 15.08 -2.88
CA GLY A 226 -2.42 14.03 -3.59
C GLY A 226 -3.24 12.75 -3.82
N GLN A 227 -4.36 12.56 -3.12
CA GLN A 227 -5.19 11.36 -3.27
C GLN A 227 -6.28 11.53 -4.34
N SER A 228 -6.80 10.43 -4.86
CA SER A 228 -7.94 10.43 -5.78
C SER A 228 -9.25 10.65 -5.02
N PHE A 229 -10.05 11.61 -5.47
CA PHE A 229 -11.36 11.89 -4.88
C PHE A 229 -12.44 10.96 -5.47
N PRO A 230 -13.34 10.37 -4.65
CA PRO A 230 -14.43 9.54 -5.13
C PRO A 230 -15.48 10.40 -5.85
N LEU A 231 -15.50 10.33 -7.19
CA LEU A 231 -16.46 11.04 -8.04
C LEU A 231 -17.81 10.30 -8.12
N GLY A 232 -18.44 10.11 -6.95
CA GLY A 232 -19.68 9.34 -6.77
C GLY A 232 -20.93 9.99 -7.37
N ASN A 233 -22.08 9.37 -7.06
CA ASN A 233 -23.41 9.84 -7.45
C ASN A 233 -24.17 10.36 -6.24
N TYR A 234 -24.72 11.56 -6.35
CA TYR A 234 -25.46 12.23 -5.29
C TYR A 234 -26.88 12.50 -5.74
N ALA A 235 -27.82 12.52 -4.80
CA ALA A 235 -29.18 12.96 -5.08
C ALA A 235 -29.19 14.49 -5.27
N SER A 236 -29.96 14.97 -6.24
CA SER A 236 -30.21 16.41 -6.43
C SER A 236 -31.41 16.82 -5.58
N ALA A 237 -31.35 17.99 -4.95
CA ALA A 237 -32.45 18.50 -4.15
C ALA A 237 -33.72 18.81 -5.00
N SER A 238 -33.54 19.02 -6.31
CA SER A 238 -34.61 19.08 -7.33
C SER A 238 -35.20 17.73 -7.73
N GLY A 239 -34.63 16.62 -7.27
CA GLY A 239 -34.94 15.26 -7.73
C GLY A 239 -33.94 14.72 -8.74
N GLY A 240 -33.84 13.39 -8.78
CA GLY A 240 -32.89 12.66 -9.62
C GLY A 240 -31.51 12.45 -8.98
N SER A 241 -30.65 11.75 -9.70
CA SER A 241 -29.26 11.47 -9.31
C SER A 241 -28.29 12.18 -10.25
N LYS A 242 -27.26 12.81 -9.71
CA LYS A 242 -26.21 13.52 -10.45
C LYS A 242 -24.84 12.93 -10.11
N SER A 243 -24.07 12.57 -11.14
CA SER A 243 -22.68 12.14 -10.98
C SER A 243 -21.76 13.35 -10.83
N LEU A 244 -20.86 13.33 -9.84
CA LEU A 244 -19.80 14.35 -9.74
C LEU A 244 -18.92 14.38 -10.98
N ARG A 245 -18.61 13.22 -11.56
CA ARG A 245 -17.81 13.13 -12.79
C ARG A 245 -18.46 13.92 -13.93
N THR A 246 -19.76 13.73 -14.13
CA THR A 246 -20.53 14.43 -15.18
C THR A 246 -20.68 15.90 -14.87
N LEU A 247 -20.87 16.28 -13.61
CA LEU A 247 -20.97 17.69 -13.22
C LEU A 247 -19.66 18.44 -13.49
N LEU A 248 -18.52 17.85 -13.11
CA LEU A 248 -17.21 18.45 -13.34
C LEU A 248 -16.84 18.46 -14.82
N ASN A 249 -17.21 17.43 -15.61
CA ASN A 249 -17.04 17.39 -17.06
C ASN A 249 -15.59 17.75 -17.52
N GLY A 250 -14.59 17.17 -16.87
CA GLY A 250 -13.17 17.44 -17.18
C GLY A 250 -12.66 18.82 -16.77
N LYS A 251 -13.43 19.57 -15.97
CA LYS A 251 -13.02 20.82 -15.32
C LYS A 251 -12.38 20.56 -13.97
N ASN A 252 -11.62 21.53 -13.48
CA ASN A 252 -11.20 21.55 -12.08
C ASN A 252 -12.43 21.67 -11.17
N GLY A 253 -12.41 21.02 -10.02
CA GLY A 253 -13.57 20.95 -9.12
C GLY A 253 -13.32 21.74 -7.83
N LEU A 254 -14.28 22.58 -7.46
CA LEU A 254 -14.41 23.08 -6.10
C LEU A 254 -15.59 22.31 -5.48
N VAL A 255 -15.31 21.31 -4.64
CA VAL A 255 -16.36 20.50 -4.01
C VAL A 255 -16.50 20.93 -2.56
N LEU A 256 -17.58 21.63 -2.25
CA LEU A 256 -17.87 22.18 -0.94
C LEU A 256 -18.90 21.31 -0.23
N PHE A 257 -18.50 20.74 0.91
CA PHE A 257 -19.40 20.09 1.86
C PHE A 257 -19.83 21.10 2.91
N VAL A 258 -21.13 21.22 3.13
CA VAL A 258 -21.69 22.18 4.09
C VAL A 258 -22.70 21.46 4.96
N ASP A 259 -22.63 21.71 6.26
CA ASP A 259 -23.70 21.32 7.17
C ASP A 259 -24.94 22.17 6.88
N PRO A 260 -26.15 21.59 6.78
CA PRO A 260 -27.38 22.37 6.77
C PRO A 260 -27.30 23.46 7.82
N GLU A 261 -27.02 23.11 9.09
CA GLU A 261 -26.48 23.91 10.21
C GLU A 261 -25.90 25.29 9.87
N PHE A 262 -24.94 25.25 8.93
CA PHE A 262 -24.04 26.33 8.57
C PHE A 262 -24.63 27.33 7.56
N HIS A 263 -25.86 27.10 7.08
CA HIS A 263 -26.65 27.98 6.21
C HIS A 263 -26.80 29.43 6.70
N SER A 264 -26.53 29.71 7.98
CA SER A 264 -26.60 31.05 8.56
C SER A 264 -25.37 31.93 8.31
N ASN A 265 -24.33 31.43 7.60
CA ASN A 265 -23.13 32.21 7.30
C ASN A 265 -22.94 32.52 5.79
N PRO A 266 -23.61 33.56 5.25
CA PRO A 266 -23.47 34.02 3.87
C PRO A 266 -22.03 34.29 3.41
N ALA A 267 -21.12 34.56 4.36
CA ALA A 267 -19.72 34.85 4.05
C ALA A 267 -19.00 33.62 3.45
N VAL A 268 -19.39 32.40 3.84
CA VAL A 268 -18.81 31.14 3.34
C VAL A 268 -19.09 30.98 1.85
N LEU A 269 -20.37 30.98 1.47
CA LEU A 269 -20.77 30.80 0.07
C LEU A 269 -20.24 31.92 -0.81
N LYS A 270 -20.28 33.18 -0.35
CA LYS A 270 -19.75 34.33 -1.10
C LYS A 270 -18.26 34.19 -1.38
N SER A 271 -17.51 33.72 -0.39
CA SER A 271 -16.06 33.62 -0.52
C SER A 271 -15.64 32.38 -1.34
N VAL A 272 -16.39 31.27 -1.26
CA VAL A 272 -16.19 30.14 -2.18
C VAL A 272 -16.56 30.52 -3.62
N GLN A 273 -17.62 31.31 -3.82
CA GLN A 273 -17.95 31.86 -5.14
C GLN A 273 -16.83 32.77 -5.67
N ALA A 274 -16.22 33.59 -4.82
CA ALA A 274 -15.05 34.39 -5.21
C ALA A 274 -13.86 33.51 -5.62
N LEU A 275 -13.69 32.33 -5.02
CA LEU A 275 -12.65 31.37 -5.41
C LEU A 275 -12.88 30.76 -6.80
N ILE A 276 -14.12 30.54 -7.23
CA ILE A 276 -14.42 30.04 -8.58
C ILE A 276 -13.77 30.93 -9.64
N GLY A 277 -13.83 32.26 -9.45
CA GLY A 277 -13.23 33.23 -10.36
C GLY A 277 -11.71 33.17 -10.43
N LYS A 278 -11.05 32.60 -9.41
CA LYS A 278 -9.58 32.45 -9.34
C LYS A 278 -9.10 31.10 -9.86
N VAL A 279 -9.93 30.06 -9.78
CA VAL A 279 -9.54 28.72 -10.25
C VAL A 279 -9.84 28.58 -11.74
N PRO A 280 -8.82 28.38 -12.59
CA PRO A 280 -9.00 28.32 -14.04
C PRO A 280 -9.87 27.12 -14.43
N ASN A 281 -10.81 27.35 -15.37
CA ASN A 281 -11.72 26.33 -15.90
C ASN A 281 -12.31 25.43 -14.79
N SER A 282 -12.90 26.05 -13.77
CA SER A 282 -13.41 25.35 -12.60
C SER A 282 -14.94 25.28 -12.55
N ARG A 283 -15.44 24.40 -11.69
CA ARG A 283 -16.86 24.32 -11.32
C ARG A 283 -17.00 24.11 -9.82
N LEU A 284 -17.85 24.92 -9.19
CA LEU A 284 -18.32 24.69 -7.83
C LEU A 284 -19.44 23.64 -7.82
N VAL A 285 -19.31 22.67 -6.94
CA VAL A 285 -20.36 21.73 -6.56
C VAL A 285 -20.55 21.83 -5.05
N VAL A 286 -21.77 22.10 -4.63
CA VAL A 286 -22.14 22.18 -3.21
C VAL A 286 -22.90 20.91 -2.83
N ILE A 287 -22.42 20.23 -1.78
CA ILE A 287 -23.00 19.01 -1.25
C ILE A 287 -23.39 19.26 0.21
N SER A 288 -24.65 19.00 0.55
CA SER A 288 -25.12 18.98 1.93
C SER A 288 -24.65 17.72 2.64
N THR A 289 -24.24 17.85 3.91
CA THR A 289 -23.99 16.69 4.77
C THR A 289 -25.28 16.05 5.30
N ALA A 290 -26.43 16.71 5.14
CA ALA A 290 -27.73 16.08 5.44
C ALA A 290 -28.07 14.96 4.46
N LYS A 291 -28.98 14.10 4.92
CA LYS A 291 -29.49 12.95 4.16
C LYS A 291 -30.82 13.23 3.45
N ASP A 292 -31.37 14.43 3.59
CA ASP A 292 -32.67 14.80 3.03
C ASP A 292 -32.61 15.99 2.07
N ALA A 293 -33.55 16.01 1.13
CA ALA A 293 -33.62 17.03 0.09
C ALA A 293 -33.98 18.41 0.63
N ALA A 294 -34.74 18.51 1.72
CA ALA A 294 -35.21 19.79 2.23
C ALA A 294 -34.03 20.59 2.81
N ALA A 295 -33.20 19.95 3.62
CA ALA A 295 -31.97 20.53 4.15
C ALA A 295 -30.98 20.91 3.04
N ALA A 296 -30.87 20.10 1.98
CA ALA A 296 -30.05 20.42 0.83
C ALA A 296 -30.53 21.67 0.07
N ARG A 297 -31.85 21.87 -0.12
CA ARG A 297 -32.39 23.07 -0.80
C ARG A 297 -31.97 24.36 -0.11
N ASN A 298 -31.84 24.34 1.21
CA ASN A 298 -31.49 25.52 2.00
C ASN A 298 -30.05 26.03 1.76
N LEU A 299 -29.17 25.23 1.14
CA LEU A 299 -27.76 25.58 0.89
C LEU A 299 -27.52 26.39 -0.40
N GLY A 300 -28.50 26.55 -1.29
CA GLY A 300 -28.28 27.27 -2.55
C GLY A 300 -29.26 26.99 -3.69
N GLY A 301 -30.46 26.48 -3.39
CA GLY A 301 -31.50 26.26 -4.39
C GLY A 301 -31.50 24.85 -5.01
N ALA A 302 -32.21 24.70 -6.13
CA ALA A 302 -32.59 23.41 -6.72
C ALA A 302 -31.40 22.48 -7.10
N ASP A 303 -30.20 23.03 -7.27
CA ASP A 303 -29.01 22.30 -7.72
C ASP A 303 -28.11 21.76 -6.59
N ALA A 304 -28.46 22.01 -5.32
CA ALA A 304 -27.73 21.42 -4.20
C ALA A 304 -27.81 19.89 -4.22
N LEU A 305 -26.69 19.24 -3.90
CA LEU A 305 -26.59 17.79 -3.85
C LEU A 305 -26.63 17.29 -2.40
N TYR A 306 -27.01 16.03 -2.22
CA TYR A 306 -26.96 15.35 -0.92
C TYR A 306 -26.78 13.84 -1.08
N ASP A 307 -26.38 13.16 0.00
CA ASP A 307 -26.20 11.70 0.01
C ASP A 307 -27.23 11.03 0.94
N PRO A 308 -28.36 10.54 0.40
CA PRO A 308 -29.44 9.98 1.22
C PRO A 308 -29.01 8.72 2.00
N LYS A 309 -28.03 7.98 1.49
CA LYS A 309 -27.58 6.71 2.10
C LYS A 309 -26.36 6.90 2.99
N GLY A 310 -25.64 8.02 2.84
CA GLY A 310 -24.36 8.28 3.51
C GLY A 310 -23.21 7.44 2.96
N SER A 311 -23.43 6.63 1.93
CA SER A 311 -22.43 5.70 1.39
C SER A 311 -21.33 6.41 0.61
N GLU A 312 -21.60 7.56 0.00
CA GLU A 312 -20.59 8.37 -0.67
C GLU A 312 -19.81 9.23 0.33
N LEU A 313 -20.50 9.83 1.30
CA LEU A 313 -19.84 10.58 2.38
C LEU A 313 -18.90 9.69 3.21
N ALA A 314 -19.28 8.43 3.46
CA ALA A 314 -18.43 7.47 4.15
C ALA A 314 -17.12 7.16 3.40
N LYS A 315 -17.10 7.20 2.06
CA LYS A 315 -15.88 7.00 1.26
C LYS A 315 -14.91 8.18 1.35
N ILE A 316 -15.44 9.38 1.60
CA ILE A 316 -14.66 10.60 1.75
C ILE A 316 -14.14 10.73 3.19
N ASN A 317 -14.88 10.14 4.13
CA ASN A 317 -14.61 10.23 5.55
C ASN A 317 -14.41 11.70 5.99
N LEU A 318 -15.45 12.50 5.75
CA LEU A 318 -15.43 13.94 5.97
C LEU A 318 -15.02 14.27 7.42
N ALA A 319 -13.94 15.03 7.61
CA ALA A 319 -13.45 15.40 8.95
C ALA A 319 -14.40 16.37 9.70
N GLY A 320 -15.24 17.07 8.96
CA GLY A 320 -16.23 18.03 9.46
C GLY A 320 -16.79 18.88 8.33
N ALA A 321 -17.64 19.84 8.65
CA ALA A 321 -18.16 20.81 7.71
C ALA A 321 -18.13 22.24 8.31
N PRO A 322 -17.91 23.29 7.51
CA PRO A 322 -17.69 23.25 6.07
C PRO A 322 -16.31 22.68 5.71
N MET A 323 -16.25 21.94 4.60
CA MET A 323 -15.01 21.35 4.06
C MET A 323 -14.96 21.58 2.56
N LEU A 324 -13.87 22.15 2.05
CA LEU A 324 -13.67 22.32 0.61
C LEU A 324 -12.57 21.37 0.12
N TYR A 325 -12.84 20.74 -1.02
CA TYR A 325 -11.83 20.09 -1.83
C TYR A 325 -11.62 20.86 -3.14
N LEU A 326 -10.36 21.15 -3.45
CA LEU A 326 -9.92 21.59 -4.77
C LEU A 326 -9.41 20.36 -5.52
N LEU A 327 -10.06 20.06 -6.64
CA LEU A 327 -9.76 18.90 -7.50
C LEU A 327 -9.19 19.37 -8.83
N ASP A 328 -8.20 18.62 -9.33
CA ASP A 328 -7.78 18.76 -10.73
C ASP A 328 -8.81 18.14 -11.70
N LYS A 329 -8.60 18.35 -13.00
CA LYS A 329 -9.43 17.77 -14.08
C LYS A 329 -9.50 16.23 -14.10
N HIS A 330 -8.61 15.55 -13.39
CA HIS A 330 -8.57 14.09 -13.26
C HIS A 330 -9.26 13.59 -11.99
N GLY A 331 -9.72 14.50 -11.12
CA GLY A 331 -10.34 14.16 -9.84
C GLY A 331 -9.34 13.86 -8.73
N LYS A 332 -8.09 14.33 -8.85
CA LYS A 332 -7.10 14.27 -7.76
C LYS A 332 -7.26 15.49 -6.86
N VAL A 333 -7.16 15.29 -5.55
CA VAL A 333 -7.19 16.40 -4.57
C VAL A 333 -5.88 17.17 -4.66
N VAL A 334 -5.96 18.46 -4.95
CA VAL A 334 -4.84 19.41 -4.92
C VAL A 334 -4.75 20.08 -3.56
N LEU A 335 -5.91 20.37 -2.96
CA LEU A 335 -6.05 20.96 -1.64
C LEU A 335 -7.32 20.44 -0.97
N ALA A 336 -7.22 20.13 0.32
CA ALA A 336 -8.34 19.84 1.21
C ALA A 336 -8.29 20.84 2.37
N PHE A 337 -9.41 21.48 2.69
CA PHE A 337 -9.46 22.55 3.68
C PHE A 337 -10.70 22.43 4.57
N LEU A 338 -10.47 22.31 5.88
CA LEU A 338 -11.52 22.24 6.90
C LEU A 338 -11.73 23.61 7.55
N GLY A 339 -12.98 24.01 7.70
CA GLY A 339 -13.34 25.31 8.24
C GLY A 339 -13.33 26.41 7.18
N PHE A 340 -13.82 27.59 7.56
CA PHE A 340 -13.93 28.71 6.62
C PHE A 340 -13.91 30.07 7.35
N ASP A 341 -12.91 30.91 7.07
CA ASP A 341 -12.84 32.30 7.56
C ASP A 341 -12.56 33.33 6.44
N GLY A 342 -12.48 32.88 5.18
CA GLY A 342 -12.18 33.73 4.03
C GLY A 342 -10.69 34.02 3.80
N LYS A 343 -9.78 33.51 4.64
CA LYS A 343 -8.32 33.59 4.44
C LYS A 343 -7.74 32.19 4.26
N TRP A 344 -7.04 32.00 3.15
CA TRP A 344 -6.64 30.67 2.71
C TRP A 344 -5.13 30.61 2.51
N GLU A 345 -4.40 30.22 3.55
CA GLU A 345 -2.97 29.94 3.42
C GLU A 345 -2.77 28.78 2.44
N GLY A 346 -1.90 28.98 1.45
CA GLY A 346 -1.59 27.97 0.43
C GLY A 346 -2.59 27.85 -0.75
N MET A 347 -3.70 28.60 -0.77
CA MET A 347 -4.65 28.53 -1.90
C MET A 347 -4.05 29.05 -3.21
N ASP A 348 -3.31 30.16 -3.18
CA ASP A 348 -2.68 30.69 -4.41
C ASP A 348 -1.63 29.70 -4.96
N GLU A 349 -0.89 29.01 -4.09
CA GLU A 349 0.03 27.93 -4.49
C GLU A 349 -0.74 26.72 -5.07
N ALA A 350 -1.85 26.34 -4.46
CA ALA A 350 -2.71 25.26 -4.95
C ALA A 350 -3.33 25.59 -6.32
N ILE A 351 -3.73 26.84 -6.55
CA ILE A 351 -4.22 27.32 -7.84
C ILE A 351 -3.11 27.31 -8.89
N ALA A 352 -1.89 27.71 -8.52
CA ALA A 352 -0.74 27.65 -9.42
C ALA A 352 -0.47 26.20 -9.91
N LYS A 353 -0.62 25.19 -9.03
CA LYS A 353 -0.48 23.76 -9.39
C LYS A 353 -1.53 23.26 -10.39
N LEU A 354 -2.66 23.94 -10.54
CA LEU A 354 -3.68 23.60 -11.54
C LEU A 354 -3.37 24.17 -12.93
N SER A 355 -2.42 25.11 -13.01
CA SER A 355 -2.04 25.80 -14.24
C SER A 355 -0.77 25.23 -14.88
N SER A 356 -0.05 24.34 -14.18
CA SER A 356 1.14 23.61 -14.65
C SER A 356 0.78 22.28 -15.31
#